data_AF-A0A946QWT1-F1
#
_entry.id   AF-A0A946QWT1-F1
#
_cell.length_a   1.000
_cell.length_b   1.000
_cell.length_c   1.000
_cell.angle_alpha   90.00
_cell.angle_beta   90.00
_cell.angle_gamma   90.00
#
_symmetry.space_group_name_H-M   'P 1'
#
loop_
_entity.id
_entity.type
_entity.pdbx_description
1 polymer ?
#
loop_
_entity_poly.entity_id
_entity_poly.type
_entity_poly.pdbx_seq_one_letter_code
_entity_poly.pdbx_strand_id
1 'polypeptide(L)'
;MVNRNTHRILIWVSVILLATNLSMAISFLYHKKQDQKFMDQLEEAAIEVPSERRTRFFRDQLNLGRDQMDIFRELNREFNRTAWRITHQLESLRADMVRELGKENPRDKRLDSISKNIGELHTDLKNETIKYYLELKVVCSEEQQIKLNEIFISMLKKNEDVSLPQFGRGNTNRN
;
A
#
# COMPACT_ATOMS: atom_id res chain seq x y z
N MET A 1 -32.60 -1.01 17.90
CA MET A 1 -32.79 -2.37 17.33
C MET A 1 -32.38 -2.35 15.88
N VAL A 2 -31.20 -2.87 15.56
CA VAL A 2 -30.70 -2.96 14.19
C VAL A 2 -31.40 -4.14 13.51
N ASN A 3 -32.08 -3.87 12.39
CA ASN A 3 -33.07 -4.78 11.80
C ASN A 3 -32.36 -5.94 11.06
N ARG A 4 -32.87 -7.19 11.15
CA ARG A 4 -32.22 -8.41 10.63
C ARG A 4 -31.80 -8.32 9.14
N ASN A 5 -32.47 -7.48 8.37
CA ASN A 5 -32.15 -7.22 6.96
C ASN A 5 -30.87 -6.38 6.78
N THR A 6 -30.58 -5.45 7.71
CA THR A 6 -29.34 -4.65 7.67
C THR A 6 -28.10 -5.50 7.96
N HIS A 7 -28.19 -6.49 8.85
CA HIS A 7 -27.10 -7.46 9.04
C HIS A 7 -26.85 -8.30 7.80
N ARG A 8 -27.91 -8.76 7.12
CA ARG A 8 -27.77 -9.50 5.85
C ARG A 8 -27.15 -8.64 4.76
N ILE A 9 -27.55 -7.37 4.65
CA ILE A 9 -26.98 -6.43 3.67
C ILE A 9 -25.51 -6.15 3.99
N LEU A 10 -25.16 -5.92 5.26
CA LEU A 10 -23.77 -5.70 5.68
C LEU A 10 -22.88 -6.93 5.46
N ILE A 11 -23.43 -8.14 5.66
CA ILE A 11 -22.74 -9.39 5.32
C ILE A 11 -22.51 -9.47 3.80
N TRP A 12 -23.53 -9.21 2.99
CA TRP A 12 -23.38 -9.23 1.53
C TRP A 12 -22.41 -8.15 1.01
N VAL A 13 -22.44 -6.94 1.56
CA VAL A 13 -21.48 -5.88 1.22
C VAL A 13 -20.08 -6.28 1.63
N SER A 14 -19.89 -6.87 2.83
CA SER A 14 -18.60 -7.35 3.28
C SER A 14 -18.07 -8.51 2.43
N VAL A 15 -18.93 -9.44 2.02
CA VAL A 15 -18.61 -10.57 1.14
C VAL A 15 -18.25 -10.09 -0.26
N ILE A 16 -18.97 -9.11 -0.81
CA ILE A 16 -18.66 -8.52 -2.11
C ILE A 16 -17.34 -7.77 -2.02
N LEU A 17 -17.13 -6.92 -1.01
CA LEU A 17 -15.87 -6.21 -0.80
C LEU A 17 -14.69 -7.19 -0.67
N LEU A 18 -14.90 -8.31 0.02
CA LEU A 18 -13.95 -9.41 0.11
C LEU A 18 -13.69 -10.04 -1.25
N ALA A 19 -14.72 -10.41 -2.00
CA ALA A 19 -14.58 -11.05 -3.30
C ALA A 19 -13.82 -10.17 -4.29
N THR A 20 -14.08 -8.86 -4.31
CA THR A 20 -13.36 -7.92 -5.18
C THR A 20 -11.88 -7.80 -4.82
N ASN A 21 -11.55 -7.77 -3.52
CA ASN A 21 -10.17 -7.78 -3.04
C ASN A 21 -9.48 -9.14 -3.25
N LEU A 22 -10.21 -10.25 -3.12
CA LEU A 22 -9.72 -11.61 -3.40
C LEU A 22 -9.37 -11.80 -4.87
N SER A 23 -10.19 -11.28 -5.77
CA SER A 23 -9.95 -11.39 -7.22
C SER A 23 -8.60 -10.78 -7.60
N MET A 24 -8.23 -9.67 -6.97
CA MET A 24 -6.93 -9.01 -7.13
C MET A 24 -5.77 -9.87 -6.56
N ALA A 25 -5.96 -10.50 -5.40
CA ALA A 25 -4.98 -11.41 -4.80
C ALA A 25 -4.82 -12.73 -5.57
N ILE A 26 -5.89 -13.28 -6.14
CA ILE A 26 -5.86 -14.50 -6.96
C ILE A 26 -5.13 -14.25 -8.27
N SER A 27 -5.36 -13.10 -8.91
CA SER A 27 -4.62 -12.67 -10.11
C SER A 27 -3.11 -12.60 -9.86
N PHE A 28 -2.72 -12.12 -8.66
CA PHE A 28 -1.33 -12.07 -8.21
C PHE A 28 -0.74 -13.46 -7.90
N LEU A 29 -1.51 -14.35 -7.26
CA LEU A 29 -1.07 -15.71 -6.94
C LEU A 29 -0.89 -16.60 -8.18
N TYR A 30 -1.71 -16.40 -9.22
CA TYR A 30 -1.59 -17.16 -10.48
C TYR A 30 -0.30 -16.80 -11.24
N HIS A 31 0.19 -15.55 -11.12
CA HIS A 31 1.49 -15.14 -11.66
C HIS A 31 2.67 -15.68 -10.83
N LYS A 32 2.50 -15.87 -9.52
CA LYS A 32 3.60 -16.25 -8.60
C LYS A 32 4.15 -17.68 -8.79
N LYS A 33 3.42 -18.60 -9.42
CA LYS A 33 3.95 -19.97 -9.68
C LYS A 33 4.99 -20.02 -10.80
N GLN A 34 5.09 -19.00 -11.64
CA GLN A 34 6.11 -18.91 -12.70
C GLN A 34 7.35 -18.11 -12.27
N ASP A 35 7.26 -17.35 -11.17
CA ASP A 35 8.21 -16.31 -10.78
C ASP A 35 9.14 -16.66 -9.59
N GLN A 36 9.15 -17.90 -9.09
CA GLN A 36 9.99 -18.25 -7.92
C GLN A 36 11.51 -18.05 -8.13
N LYS A 37 12.01 -18.05 -9.38
CA LYS A 37 13.41 -17.65 -9.68
C LYS A 37 13.59 -16.15 -9.98
N PHE A 38 12.49 -15.44 -10.24
CA PHE A 38 12.47 -14.02 -10.55
C PHE A 38 12.33 -13.18 -9.26
N MET A 39 11.70 -13.73 -8.21
CA MET A 39 11.51 -13.06 -6.91
C MET A 39 12.80 -12.92 -6.11
N ASP A 40 13.70 -13.91 -6.09
CA ASP A 40 14.99 -13.79 -5.39
C ASP A 40 15.89 -12.74 -6.06
N GLN A 41 15.82 -12.63 -7.41
CA GLN A 41 16.49 -11.58 -8.17
C GLN A 41 15.78 -10.22 -8.08
N LEU A 42 14.46 -10.20 -7.85
CA LEU A 42 13.71 -8.97 -7.61
C LEU A 42 13.92 -8.46 -6.19
N GLU A 43 14.11 -9.30 -5.20
CA GLU A 43 14.36 -8.89 -3.81
C GLU A 43 15.71 -8.15 -3.72
N GLU A 44 16.74 -8.65 -4.40
CA GLU A 44 18.05 -7.98 -4.50
C GLU A 44 18.00 -6.70 -5.37
N ALA A 45 17.16 -6.66 -6.42
CA ALA A 45 16.99 -5.48 -7.29
C ALA A 45 15.93 -4.45 -6.83
N ALA A 46 15.00 -4.82 -5.95
CA ALA A 46 13.94 -3.96 -5.42
C ALA A 46 14.36 -3.21 -4.15
N ILE A 47 15.50 -3.58 -3.55
CA ILE A 47 16.06 -2.85 -2.40
C ILE A 47 16.54 -1.44 -2.79
N GLU A 48 16.91 -1.19 -4.06
CA GLU A 48 17.37 0.13 -4.50
C GLU A 48 16.42 0.89 -5.45
N VAL A 49 15.68 0.22 -6.34
CA VAL A 49 15.09 0.87 -7.52
C VAL A 49 13.69 1.53 -7.37
N PRO A 50 12.84 1.26 -6.35
CA PRO A 50 11.60 2.01 -6.12
C PRO A 50 11.80 3.37 -5.41
N SER A 51 12.79 3.45 -4.52
CA SER A 51 13.02 4.62 -3.66
C SER A 51 13.53 5.82 -4.47
N GLU A 52 14.50 5.59 -5.37
CA GLU A 52 15.11 6.66 -6.16
C GLU A 52 14.13 7.34 -7.12
N ARG A 53 13.17 6.60 -7.69
CA ARG A 53 12.17 7.17 -8.61
C ARG A 53 11.20 8.10 -7.89
N ARG A 54 10.81 7.79 -6.66
CA ARG A 54 9.98 8.66 -5.82
C ARG A 54 10.73 9.89 -5.35
N THR A 55 11.97 9.72 -4.89
CA THR A 55 12.83 10.86 -4.53
C THR A 55 13.03 11.77 -5.74
N ARG A 56 13.19 11.20 -6.95
CA ARG A 56 13.23 11.96 -8.20
C ARG A 56 11.93 12.70 -8.50
N PHE A 57 10.78 12.06 -8.30
CA PHE A 57 9.47 12.70 -8.46
C PHE A 57 9.32 13.90 -7.51
N PHE A 58 9.57 13.72 -6.22
CA PHE A 58 9.49 14.82 -5.25
C PHE A 58 10.52 15.92 -5.54
N ARG A 59 11.74 15.56 -5.93
CA ARG A 59 12.75 16.52 -6.40
C ARG A 59 12.21 17.39 -7.52
N ASP A 60 11.67 16.77 -8.57
CA ASP A 60 11.28 17.47 -9.79
C ASP A 60 10.02 18.33 -9.54
N GLN A 61 9.09 17.87 -8.70
CA GLN A 61 7.86 18.62 -8.39
C GLN A 61 8.06 19.75 -7.37
N LEU A 62 8.95 19.56 -6.39
CA LEU A 62 9.17 20.52 -5.30
C LEU A 62 10.41 21.39 -5.53
N ASN A 63 11.18 21.15 -6.60
CA ASN A 63 12.46 21.81 -6.88
C ASN A 63 13.38 21.79 -5.64
N LEU A 64 13.57 20.60 -5.06
CA LEU A 64 14.31 20.43 -3.81
C LEU A 64 15.78 20.84 -3.95
N GLY A 65 16.29 21.57 -2.96
CA GLY A 65 17.72 21.84 -2.83
C GLY A 65 18.55 20.60 -2.52
N ARG A 66 19.88 20.70 -2.63
CA ARG A 66 20.79 19.57 -2.34
C ARG A 66 20.64 19.07 -0.90
N ASP A 67 20.57 19.99 0.06
CA ASP A 67 20.49 19.65 1.49
C ASP A 67 19.14 19.00 1.83
N GLN A 68 18.06 19.40 1.15
CA GLN A 68 16.75 18.77 1.30
C GLN A 68 16.71 17.37 0.67
N MET A 69 17.50 17.12 -0.37
CA MET A 69 17.50 15.87 -1.14
C MET A 69 17.85 14.66 -0.29
N ASP A 70 18.90 14.79 0.53
CA ASP A 70 19.40 13.69 1.33
C ASP A 70 18.41 13.34 2.45
N ILE A 71 17.78 14.35 3.05
CA ILE A 71 16.71 14.16 4.04
C ILE A 71 15.50 13.49 3.40
N PHE A 72 15.04 13.96 2.24
CA PHE A 72 13.91 13.35 1.51
C PHE A 72 14.20 11.90 1.12
N ARG A 73 15.45 11.59 0.74
CA ARG A 73 15.83 10.21 0.41
C ARG A 73 15.70 9.31 1.63
N GLU A 74 16.16 9.76 2.79
CA GLU A 74 16.10 8.97 4.02
C GLU A 74 14.66 8.78 4.52
N LEU A 75 13.88 9.85 4.58
CA LEU A 75 12.45 9.78 4.96
C LEU A 75 11.68 8.82 4.04
N ASN A 76 11.94 8.87 2.74
CA ASN A 76 11.31 7.97 1.78
C ASN A 76 11.76 6.50 1.99
N ARG A 77 13.03 6.25 2.34
CA ARG A 77 13.51 4.90 2.65
C ARG A 77 12.85 4.33 3.91
N GLU A 78 12.80 5.11 4.99
CA GLU A 78 12.14 4.72 6.24
C GLU A 78 10.66 4.40 6.01
N PHE A 79 9.94 5.34 5.39
CA PHE A 79 8.51 5.14 5.09
C PHE A 79 8.29 3.88 4.26
N ASN A 80 9.06 3.67 3.19
CA ASN A 80 8.88 2.52 2.32
C ASN A 80 9.13 1.20 3.03
N ARG A 81 10.15 1.13 3.90
CA ARG A 81 10.45 -0.07 4.67
C ARG A 81 9.28 -0.43 5.57
N THR A 82 8.72 0.55 6.29
CA THR A 82 7.61 0.32 7.20
C THR A 82 6.31 0.02 6.45
N ALA A 83 5.99 0.80 5.43
CA ALA A 83 4.79 0.60 4.60
C ALA A 83 4.81 -0.77 3.90
N TRP A 84 5.95 -1.19 3.35
CA TRP A 84 6.08 -2.50 2.70
C TRP A 84 5.80 -3.65 3.67
N ARG A 85 6.34 -3.58 4.89
CA ARG A 85 6.08 -4.57 5.94
C ARG A 85 4.58 -4.67 6.24
N ILE A 86 3.91 -3.52 6.41
CA ILE A 86 2.47 -3.47 6.71
C ILE A 86 1.65 -4.03 5.54
N THR A 87 1.96 -3.63 4.30
CA THR A 87 1.28 -4.13 3.10
C THR A 87 1.43 -5.64 2.95
N HIS A 88 2.64 -6.18 3.20
CA HIS A 88 2.86 -7.62 3.14
C HIS A 88 2.05 -8.38 4.21
N GLN A 89 1.93 -7.83 5.42
CA GLN A 89 1.09 -8.40 6.47
C GLN A 89 -0.40 -8.37 6.08
N LEU A 90 -0.88 -7.28 5.47
CA LEU A 90 -2.23 -7.18 4.93
C LEU A 90 -2.50 -8.25 3.86
N GLU A 91 -1.57 -8.46 2.94
CA GLU A 91 -1.66 -9.51 1.90
C GLU A 91 -1.76 -10.91 2.52
N SER A 92 -0.91 -11.21 3.51
CA SER A 92 -0.94 -12.48 4.24
C SER A 92 -2.29 -12.70 4.93
N LEU A 93 -2.80 -11.70 5.64
CA LEU A 93 -4.09 -11.79 6.34
C LEU A 93 -5.26 -11.96 5.38
N ARG A 94 -5.24 -11.27 4.22
CA ARG A 94 -6.25 -11.48 3.16
C ARG A 94 -6.21 -12.92 2.67
N ALA A 95 -5.02 -13.46 2.39
CA ALA A 95 -4.86 -14.86 1.97
C ALA A 95 -5.30 -15.86 3.06
N ASP A 96 -5.04 -15.57 4.33
CA ASP A 96 -5.55 -16.35 5.47
C ASP A 96 -7.08 -16.31 5.55
N MET A 97 -7.69 -15.15 5.27
CA MET A 97 -9.15 -15.01 5.26
C MET A 97 -9.78 -15.88 4.17
N VAL A 98 -9.25 -15.84 2.94
CA VAL A 98 -9.71 -16.73 1.84
C VAL A 98 -9.65 -18.18 2.25
N ARG A 99 -8.51 -18.58 2.83
CA ARG A 99 -8.27 -19.96 3.21
C ARG A 99 -9.21 -20.43 4.33
N GLU A 100 -9.58 -19.56 5.26
CA GLU A 100 -10.56 -19.90 6.30
C GLU A 100 -11.98 -20.00 5.73
N LEU A 101 -12.37 -19.07 4.85
CA LEU A 101 -13.68 -19.09 4.18
C LEU A 101 -13.88 -20.34 3.31
N GLY A 102 -12.80 -20.86 2.71
CA GLY A 102 -12.83 -22.05 1.86
C GLY A 102 -12.87 -23.39 2.60
N LYS A 103 -12.92 -23.43 3.93
CA LYS A 103 -12.98 -24.68 4.72
C LYS A 103 -14.40 -25.26 4.72
N GLU A 104 -14.50 -26.58 4.92
CA GLU A 104 -15.80 -27.26 5.12
C GLU A 104 -16.57 -26.68 6.31
N ASN A 105 -15.86 -26.31 7.38
CA ASN A 105 -16.41 -25.61 8.54
C ASN A 105 -15.57 -24.36 8.86
N PRO A 106 -15.88 -23.20 8.24
CA PRO A 106 -15.23 -21.93 8.55
C PRO A 106 -15.49 -21.53 10.00
N ARG A 107 -14.49 -20.95 10.68
CA ARG A 107 -14.64 -20.47 12.06
C ARG A 107 -14.81 -18.96 12.10
N ASP A 108 -16.01 -18.52 12.46
CA ASP A 108 -16.35 -17.10 12.62
C ASP A 108 -15.35 -16.34 13.49
N LYS A 109 -14.96 -16.91 14.65
CA LYS A 109 -13.97 -16.29 15.55
C LYS A 109 -12.62 -16.00 14.88
N ARG A 110 -12.19 -16.85 13.93
CA ARG A 110 -10.93 -16.65 13.19
C ARG A 110 -11.09 -15.56 12.14
N LEU A 111 -12.21 -15.54 11.42
CA LEU A 111 -12.53 -14.48 10.45
C LEU A 111 -12.61 -13.11 11.13
N ASP A 112 -13.24 -13.04 12.31
CA ASP A 112 -13.34 -11.83 13.11
C ASP A 112 -11.97 -11.31 13.54
N SER A 113 -11.09 -12.22 14.00
CA SER A 113 -9.72 -11.87 14.36
C SER A 113 -8.92 -11.36 13.16
N ILE A 114 -9.05 -12.00 11.99
CA ILE A 114 -8.35 -11.56 10.78
C ILE A 114 -8.86 -10.16 10.36
N SER A 115 -10.17 -9.94 10.39
CA SER A 115 -10.78 -8.65 10.07
C SER A 115 -10.27 -7.53 11.00
N LYS A 116 -10.24 -7.79 12.32
CA LYS A 116 -9.70 -6.85 13.29
C LYS A 116 -8.23 -6.51 13.02
N ASN A 117 -7.40 -7.51 12.78
CA ASN A 117 -5.97 -7.30 12.50
C ASN A 117 -5.75 -6.51 11.21
N ILE A 118 -6.57 -6.74 10.18
CA ILE A 118 -6.55 -5.93 8.94
C ILE A 118 -6.87 -4.46 9.25
N GLY A 119 -7.90 -4.21 10.08
CA GLY A 119 -8.25 -2.85 10.49
C GLY A 119 -7.13 -2.14 11.26
N GLU A 120 -6.46 -2.85 12.17
CA GLU A 120 -5.29 -2.36 12.91
C GLU A 120 -4.15 -1.99 11.96
N LEU A 121 -3.79 -2.88 11.03
CA LEU A 121 -2.74 -2.60 10.04
C LEU A 121 -3.08 -1.43 9.10
N HIS A 122 -4.34 -1.27 8.70
CA HIS A 122 -4.76 -0.10 7.92
C HIS A 122 -4.66 1.20 8.73
N THR A 123 -4.85 1.13 10.05
CA THR A 123 -4.66 2.27 10.95
C THR A 123 -3.17 2.61 11.05
N ASP A 124 -2.32 1.60 11.22
CA ASP A 124 -0.86 1.78 11.26
C ASP A 124 -0.33 2.40 9.96
N LEU A 125 -0.78 1.93 8.79
CA LEU A 125 -0.36 2.49 7.51
C LEU A 125 -0.75 3.97 7.36
N LYS A 126 -1.95 4.33 7.83
CA LYS A 126 -2.41 5.73 7.85
C LYS A 126 -1.56 6.58 8.78
N ASN A 127 -1.23 6.09 9.97
CA ASN A 127 -0.38 6.77 10.93
C ASN A 127 1.03 7.02 10.36
N GLU A 128 1.63 6.01 9.72
CA GLU A 128 2.93 6.16 9.05
C GLU A 128 2.87 7.17 7.89
N THR A 129 1.77 7.20 7.15
CA THR A 129 1.57 8.19 6.08
C THR A 129 1.47 9.62 6.63
N ILE A 130 0.76 9.79 7.74
CA ILE A 130 0.65 11.09 8.43
C ILE A 130 2.01 11.53 8.94
N LYS A 131 2.74 10.64 9.62
CA LYS A 131 4.11 10.90 10.10
C LYS A 131 5.02 11.34 8.94
N TYR A 132 5.06 10.57 7.87
CA TYR A 132 5.87 10.86 6.69
C TYR A 132 5.52 12.23 6.07
N TYR A 133 4.23 12.54 5.90
CA TYR A 133 3.82 13.84 5.37
C TYR A 133 4.29 15.00 6.25
N LEU A 134 4.16 14.87 7.57
CA LEU A 134 4.59 15.90 8.51
C LEU A 134 6.11 16.09 8.49
N GLU A 135 6.87 15.01 8.41
CA GLU A 135 8.34 15.07 8.31
C GLU A 135 8.80 15.74 7.01
N LEU A 136 8.19 15.40 5.87
CA LEU A 136 8.46 16.10 4.61
C LEU A 136 8.13 17.59 4.70
N LYS A 137 7.00 17.93 5.35
CA LYS A 137 6.53 19.31 5.49
C LYS A 137 7.52 20.18 6.27
N VAL A 138 8.17 19.63 7.31
CA VAL A 138 9.18 20.34 8.11
C VAL A 138 10.41 20.74 7.28
N VAL A 139 10.77 19.91 6.30
CA VAL A 139 11.95 20.15 5.43
C VAL A 139 11.63 21.15 4.31
N CYS A 140 10.37 21.29 3.93
CA CYS A 140 9.91 22.16 2.85
C CYS A 140 9.82 23.65 3.24
N SER A 141 10.17 24.53 2.30
CA SER A 141 9.81 25.96 2.36
C SER A 141 8.29 26.16 2.24
N GLU A 142 7.80 27.36 2.55
CA GLU A 142 6.36 27.67 2.46
C GLU A 142 5.76 27.37 1.07
N GLU A 143 6.46 27.77 0.00
CA GLU A 143 6.03 27.46 -1.37
C GLU A 143 6.03 25.95 -1.66
N GLN A 144 7.04 25.23 -1.17
CA GLN A 144 7.13 23.78 -1.32
C GLN A 144 6.05 23.03 -0.54
N GLN A 145 5.63 23.54 0.63
CA GLN A 145 4.55 22.94 1.42
C GLN A 145 3.20 22.99 0.69
N ILE A 146 2.93 24.07 -0.06
CA ILE A 146 1.72 24.18 -0.90
C ILE A 146 1.74 23.10 -1.98
N LYS A 147 2.84 22.98 -2.73
CA LYS A 147 3.02 21.94 -3.77
C LYS A 147 2.98 20.53 -3.20
N LEU A 148 3.57 20.32 -2.01
CA LEU A 148 3.55 19.03 -1.32
C LEU A 148 2.12 18.60 -1.01
N ASN A 149 1.28 19.51 -0.53
CA ASN A 149 -0.13 19.24 -0.29
C ASN A 149 -0.88 18.89 -1.59
N GLU A 150 -0.67 19.64 -2.66
CA GLU A 150 -1.27 19.37 -3.98
C GLU A 150 -0.91 17.97 -4.50
N ILE A 151 0.36 17.58 -4.34
CA ILE A 151 0.85 16.25 -4.68
C ILE A 151 0.07 15.18 -3.91
N PHE A 152 -0.06 15.30 -2.58
CA PHE A 152 -0.78 14.32 -1.77
C PHE A 152 -2.28 14.26 -2.09
N ILE A 153 -2.93 15.41 -2.36
CA ILE A 153 -4.32 15.46 -2.84
C ILE A 153 -4.46 14.73 -4.18
N SER A 154 -3.51 14.88 -5.10
CA SER A 154 -3.54 14.21 -6.40
C SER A 154 -3.41 12.68 -6.28
N MET A 155 -2.70 12.19 -5.26
CA MET A 155 -2.55 10.75 -4.97
C MET A 155 -3.86 10.16 -4.43
N LEU A 156 -4.59 10.90 -3.60
CA LEU A 156 -5.91 10.52 -3.08
C LEU A 156 -6.99 10.45 -4.18
N LYS A 157 -6.94 11.34 -5.17
CA LYS A 157 -7.92 11.31 -6.28
C LYS A 157 -7.80 10.05 -7.15
N LYS A 158 -6.70 9.31 -7.05
CA LYS A 158 -6.43 8.10 -7.85
C LYS A 158 -6.70 6.79 -7.10
N ASN A 159 -6.78 6.80 -5.76
CA ASN A 159 -6.95 5.61 -4.92
C ASN A 159 -7.70 5.96 -3.62
N GLU A 160 -8.46 5.03 -3.04
CA GLU A 160 -9.14 5.24 -1.74
C GLU A 160 -8.16 5.46 -0.57
N ASP A 161 -6.92 4.95 -0.67
CA ASP A 161 -5.81 5.23 0.23
C ASP A 161 -4.74 6.09 -0.46
N VAL A 162 -3.91 6.82 0.31
CA VAL A 162 -2.75 7.55 -0.23
C VAL A 162 -1.72 6.55 -0.76
N SER A 163 -1.84 6.23 -2.04
CA SER A 163 -0.86 5.41 -2.75
C SER A 163 0.14 6.32 -3.43
N LEU A 164 1.42 6.12 -3.11
CA LEU A 164 2.50 6.80 -3.80
C LEU A 164 2.48 6.46 -5.30
N PRO A 165 2.90 7.38 -6.19
CA PRO A 165 2.89 7.15 -7.64
C PRO A 165 3.74 5.91 -7.97
N GLN A 166 3.06 4.84 -8.34
CA GLN A 166 3.66 3.65 -8.92
C GLN A 166 3.73 3.88 -10.44
N PHE A 167 4.90 4.24 -10.94
CA PHE A 167 5.12 4.21 -12.39
C PHE A 167 5.34 2.75 -12.80
N GLY A 168 4.36 2.22 -13.54
CA GLY A 168 4.39 0.90 -14.12
C GLY A 168 5.70 0.64 -14.86
N ARG A 169 6.19 -0.59 -14.75
CA ARG A 169 7.36 -1.11 -15.46
C ARG A 169 7.04 -1.06 -16.96
N GLY A 170 7.38 0.06 -17.60
CA GLY A 170 7.30 0.21 -19.04
C GLY A 170 8.18 -0.83 -19.69
N ASN A 171 7.54 -1.82 -20.33
CA ASN A 171 8.18 -2.84 -21.14
C ASN A 171 8.91 -2.15 -22.29
N THR A 172 10.17 -1.81 -22.09
CA THR A 172 11.01 -1.20 -23.13
C THR A 172 11.78 -2.34 -23.77
N ASN A 173 11.11 -3.05 -24.66
CA ASN A 173 11.79 -3.93 -25.60
C ASN A 173 12.66 -3.05 -26.50
N ARG A 174 13.99 -3.12 -26.34
CA ARG A 174 14.94 -2.60 -27.32
C ARG A 174 16.07 -3.61 -27.52
N ASN A 175 16.19 -4.00 -28.80
CA ASN A 175 17.15 -4.86 -29.49
C ASN A 175 16.90 -6.37 -29.37
#